data_AF-A0A9W8QP20-F1
#
_entry.id   AF-A0A9W8QP20-F1
#
_cell.length_a   1.000
_cell.length_b   1.000
_cell.length_c   1.000
_cell.angle_alpha   90.00
_cell.angle_beta   90.00
_cell.angle_gamma   90.00
#
_symmetry.space_group_name_H-M   'P 1'
#
loop_
_entity.id
_entity.type
_entity.pdbx_description
1 polymer ?
#
loop_
_entity_poly.entity_id
_entity_poly.type
_entity_poly.pdbx_seq_one_letter_code
_entity_poly.pdbx_strand_id
1 'polypeptide(L)'
;MYKPAPPRPKKTSITRTRTGCWDCRRRRVKCDERKPSLMLQANPADAVQFYSAAWDWQCIPHLALMLRTTDDASLLRSSPLFVDMMAAVSASHLSRTSPQPRLLMPTDGQNFRPDPAHESVSQEFYGSVMKKMARWSEQDFGAYPILGLAVLTLFCLVESSMGSFQAFGLHSDGAAKLIDNFATNALAQDAQACALLGPLVEVRMQMWWRRVYFGTPGFHRHRPKVSLDPELSSLTGCQSRRSSILLRLCESHRINNAAIIAHWDRYSDNLVEAKSAGNVQPRIDPFERMFGQEKERLDSWCQIYSFSGEMEHVQATFYATSATLEVHPLRMVSHTEAMDFAYYVASRVLQCPGPLDSLTLHNPEEIRRSYTEVESWICLLLRVVAGMNWKDCVRYNMYTIGITGVLLACLLRSHDLRIGLWCETWLQGCLDGSSFEEGSFPAFQTMSIIRLINKEHSNGRDVFGLFQTVEDGGGSGKFGSYQSQALSSLLLYSRCRTTGRLLSHYISI
;
A
#
# COMPACT_ATOMS: atom_id res chain seq x y z
N MET A 1 37.50 51.36 -11.61
CA MET A 1 37.18 49.94 -11.86
C MET A 1 35.77 49.86 -12.44
N TYR A 2 35.62 49.36 -13.67
CA TYR A 2 34.31 49.20 -14.29
C TYR A 2 33.56 48.01 -13.67
N LYS A 3 32.25 48.16 -13.44
CA LYS A 3 31.39 47.08 -12.95
C LYS A 3 31.40 45.90 -13.94
N PRO A 4 31.39 44.64 -13.47
CA PRO A 4 31.34 43.47 -14.34
C PRO A 4 30.05 43.47 -15.17
N ALA A 5 30.19 43.13 -16.45
CA ALA A 5 29.06 43.05 -17.36
C ALA A 5 28.03 42.03 -16.88
N PRO A 6 26.72 42.32 -17.02
CA PRO A 6 25.67 41.41 -16.60
C PRO A 6 25.75 40.08 -17.35
N PRO A 7 25.39 38.96 -16.69
CA PRO A 7 25.47 37.64 -17.29
C PRO A 7 24.53 37.55 -18.51
N ARG A 8 25.08 37.02 -19.61
CA ARG A 8 24.35 36.87 -20.87
C ARG A 8 23.18 35.89 -20.69
N PRO A 9 21.95 36.25 -21.10
CA PRO A 9 20.81 35.35 -21.03
C PRO A 9 21.07 34.07 -21.83
N LYS A 10 20.72 32.91 -21.25
CA LYS A 10 20.91 31.61 -21.88
C LYS A 10 20.08 31.53 -23.17
N LYS A 11 20.76 31.27 -24.30
CA LYS A 11 20.12 31.13 -25.62
C LYS A 11 19.18 29.92 -25.75
N THR A 12 19.27 28.92 -24.87
CA THR A 12 18.42 27.72 -24.91
C THR A 12 18.07 27.23 -23.51
N SER A 13 16.89 26.62 -23.36
CA SER A 13 16.38 26.04 -22.10
C SER A 13 16.91 24.63 -21.79
N ILE A 14 17.86 24.13 -22.59
CA ILE A 14 18.41 22.78 -22.48
C ILE A 14 19.35 22.69 -21.27
N THR A 15 19.06 21.77 -20.35
CA THR A 15 19.91 21.49 -19.19
C THR A 15 20.96 20.45 -19.59
N ARG A 16 22.24 20.79 -19.45
CA ARG A 16 23.37 19.99 -19.93
C ARG A 16 23.97 19.21 -18.77
N THR A 17 23.96 17.88 -18.83
CA THR A 17 24.78 17.03 -17.97
C THR A 17 25.91 16.41 -18.78
N ARG A 18 27.03 16.11 -18.11
CA ARG A 18 28.22 15.54 -18.73
C ARG A 18 28.09 14.03 -19.00
N THR A 19 26.98 13.42 -18.56
CA THR A 19 26.76 11.97 -18.44
C THR A 19 25.47 11.47 -19.11
N GLY A 20 24.98 12.17 -20.16
CA GLY A 20 23.66 11.95 -20.78
C GLY A 20 23.26 10.49 -21.04
N CYS A 21 21.96 10.23 -21.27
CA CYS A 21 21.39 8.88 -21.34
C CYS A 21 22.10 7.94 -22.34
N TRP A 22 21.95 6.63 -22.15
CA TRP A 22 22.65 5.60 -22.92
C TRP A 22 22.46 5.76 -24.44
N ASP A 23 21.24 6.05 -24.89
CA ASP A 23 20.94 6.25 -26.32
C ASP A 23 21.58 7.51 -26.91
N CYS A 24 21.58 8.62 -26.18
CA CYS A 24 22.25 9.84 -26.63
C CYS A 24 23.77 9.65 -26.72
N ARG A 25 24.35 8.87 -25.80
CA ARG A 25 25.76 8.46 -25.87
C ARG A 25 26.03 7.56 -27.08
N ARG A 26 25.19 6.56 -27.32
CA ARG A 26 25.32 5.64 -28.47
C ARG A 26 25.24 6.38 -29.81
N ARG A 27 24.32 7.35 -29.93
CA ARG A 27 24.09 8.12 -31.16
C ARG A 27 25.00 9.35 -31.29
N ARG A 28 25.85 9.64 -30.29
CA ARG A 28 26.70 10.84 -30.21
C ARG A 28 25.92 12.16 -30.38
N VAL A 29 24.68 12.19 -29.89
CA VAL A 29 23.80 13.38 -29.94
C VAL A 29 23.64 14.01 -28.56
N LYS A 30 23.25 15.29 -28.53
CA LYS A 30 23.07 16.05 -27.28
C LYS A 30 21.83 15.54 -26.54
N CYS A 31 21.98 15.21 -25.26
CA CYS A 31 20.90 14.74 -24.41
C CYS A 31 20.19 15.94 -23.76
N ASP A 32 18.86 16.03 -23.93
CA ASP A 32 18.00 16.85 -23.09
C ASP A 32 17.28 15.93 -22.11
N GLU A 33 17.85 15.74 -20.92
CA GLU A 33 17.31 14.85 -19.88
C GLU A 33 15.90 15.26 -19.41
N ARG A 34 15.44 16.47 -19.78
CA ARG A 34 14.08 16.95 -19.50
C ARG A 34 13.04 16.53 -20.55
N LYS A 35 13.47 15.93 -21.68
CA LYS A 35 12.60 15.52 -22.78
C LYS A 35 13.05 14.21 -23.45
N PRO A 36 12.98 13.05 -22.77
CA PRO A 36 13.07 11.75 -23.46
C PRO A 36 11.89 11.52 -24.43
N SER A 37 10.82 12.32 -24.29
CA SER A 37 9.51 12.20 -24.93
C SER A 37 9.48 12.34 -26.46
N LEU A 38 10.42 13.07 -27.09
CA LEU A 38 10.38 13.29 -28.54
C LEU A 38 10.80 12.06 -29.37
N MET A 39 11.45 11.05 -28.78
CA MET A 39 11.84 9.82 -29.50
C MET A 39 10.89 8.63 -29.25
N LEU A 40 10.30 8.52 -28.05
CA LEU A 40 9.40 7.42 -27.71
C LEU A 40 8.07 7.47 -28.47
N GLN A 41 7.70 8.63 -29.02
CA GLN A 41 6.48 8.80 -29.83
C GLN A 41 6.63 8.37 -31.30
N ALA A 42 7.84 8.06 -31.78
CA ALA A 42 8.07 7.82 -33.21
C ALA A 42 8.13 6.33 -33.62
N ASN A 43 8.42 5.41 -32.70
CA ASN A 43 8.52 3.98 -33.01
C ASN A 43 8.12 3.09 -31.80
N PRO A 44 6.98 2.38 -31.86
CA PRO A 44 6.54 1.47 -30.80
C PRO A 44 7.57 0.39 -30.41
N ALA A 45 8.36 -0.10 -31.37
CA ALA A 45 9.36 -1.14 -31.10
C ALA A 45 10.51 -0.62 -30.21
N ASP A 46 10.95 0.62 -30.44
CA ASP A 46 11.99 1.25 -29.62
C ASP A 46 11.49 1.51 -28.20
N ALA A 47 10.21 1.88 -28.06
CA ALA A 47 9.56 2.05 -26.76
C ALA A 47 9.47 0.71 -25.99
N VAL A 48 9.02 -0.37 -26.64
CA VAL A 48 9.00 -1.71 -26.04
C VAL A 48 10.39 -2.11 -25.57
N GLN A 49 11.44 -1.89 -26.37
CA GLN A 49 12.81 -2.23 -25.99
C GLN A 49 13.27 -1.45 -24.75
N PHE A 50 13.01 -0.14 -24.71
CA PHE A 50 13.35 0.71 -23.58
C PHE A 50 12.65 0.26 -22.28
N TYR A 51 11.34 0.05 -22.33
CA TYR A 51 10.57 -0.35 -21.15
C TYR A 51 10.82 -1.79 -20.71
N SER A 52 11.13 -2.69 -21.65
CA SER A 52 11.57 -4.05 -21.33
C SER A 52 12.91 -4.04 -20.58
N ALA A 53 13.82 -3.14 -20.94
CA ALA A 53 15.04 -2.95 -20.16
C ALA A 53 14.71 -2.36 -18.78
N ALA A 54 13.82 -1.37 -18.69
CA ALA A 54 13.42 -0.79 -17.41
C ALA A 54 12.76 -1.81 -16.47
N TRP A 55 11.99 -2.77 -17.00
CA TRP A 55 11.39 -3.87 -16.25
C TRP A 55 12.42 -4.61 -15.40
N ASP A 56 13.49 -5.08 -16.02
CA ASP A 56 14.48 -5.94 -15.36
C ASP A 56 15.23 -5.23 -14.21
N TRP A 57 15.34 -3.90 -14.28
CA TRP A 57 16.10 -3.10 -13.33
C TRP A 57 15.22 -2.39 -12.29
N GLN A 58 13.96 -2.07 -12.60
CA GLN A 58 13.18 -1.13 -11.80
C GLN A 58 11.81 -1.66 -11.42
N CYS A 59 11.21 -2.56 -12.21
CA CYS A 59 9.83 -3.01 -11.97
C CYS A 59 9.80 -4.46 -11.51
N ILE A 60 9.36 -4.66 -10.27
CA ILE A 60 8.97 -5.97 -9.70
C ILE A 60 10.08 -7.03 -9.82
N PRO A 61 11.23 -6.87 -9.13
CA PRO A 61 12.35 -7.83 -9.21
C PRO A 61 11.96 -9.28 -8.96
N HIS A 62 10.96 -9.51 -8.10
CA HIS A 62 10.43 -10.85 -7.82
C HIS A 62 9.69 -11.44 -9.03
N LEU A 63 8.80 -10.69 -9.69
CA LEU A 63 8.11 -11.14 -10.90
C LEU A 63 9.10 -11.28 -12.07
N ALA A 64 10.06 -10.36 -12.20
CA ALA A 64 11.12 -10.45 -13.21
C ALA A 64 12.02 -11.68 -12.99
N LEU A 65 12.32 -12.05 -11.73
CA LEU A 65 13.09 -13.25 -11.40
C LEU A 65 12.30 -14.53 -11.66
N MET A 66 11.02 -14.59 -11.28
CA MET A 66 10.15 -15.75 -11.55
C MET A 66 9.98 -16.00 -13.06
N LEU A 67 9.90 -14.93 -13.86
CA LEU A 67 9.84 -14.98 -15.32
C LEU A 67 11.23 -15.14 -15.98
N ARG A 68 12.27 -15.50 -15.21
CA ARG A 68 13.61 -15.82 -15.74
C ARG A 68 14.03 -17.27 -15.45
N THR A 69 13.47 -17.90 -14.42
CA THR A 69 13.94 -19.20 -13.90
C THR A 69 13.18 -20.42 -14.44
N THR A 70 12.27 -20.25 -15.39
CA THR A 70 11.49 -21.35 -15.96
C THR A 70 11.76 -21.47 -17.46
N ASP A 71 11.94 -22.69 -17.99
CA ASP A 71 12.25 -22.92 -19.41
C ASP A 71 11.15 -22.36 -20.34
N ASP A 72 9.90 -22.37 -19.88
CA ASP A 72 8.73 -21.79 -20.56
C ASP A 72 8.61 -20.25 -20.40
N ALA A 73 9.46 -19.59 -19.61
CA ALA A 73 9.49 -18.12 -19.56
C ALA A 73 9.85 -17.50 -20.91
N SER A 74 10.56 -18.26 -21.75
CA SER A 74 10.86 -17.91 -23.14
C SER A 74 9.58 -17.76 -23.98
N LEU A 75 8.56 -18.60 -23.74
CA LEU A 75 7.28 -18.57 -24.46
C LEU A 75 6.44 -17.36 -24.08
N LEU A 76 6.31 -17.06 -22.78
CA LEU A 76 5.61 -15.85 -22.32
C LEU A 76 6.29 -14.58 -22.86
N ARG A 77 7.61 -14.50 -22.77
CA ARG A 77 8.38 -13.34 -23.28
C ARG A 77 8.40 -13.25 -24.80
N SER A 78 8.03 -14.30 -25.52
CA SER A 78 7.83 -14.25 -26.98
C SER A 78 6.46 -13.69 -27.39
N SER A 79 5.48 -13.68 -26.47
CA SER A 79 4.12 -13.22 -26.74
C SER A 79 4.07 -11.69 -26.84
N PRO A 80 3.60 -11.12 -27.95
CA PRO A 80 3.44 -9.67 -28.08
C PRO A 80 2.48 -9.08 -27.05
N LEU A 81 1.46 -9.84 -26.62
CA LEU A 81 0.53 -9.39 -25.58
C LEU A 81 1.24 -9.19 -24.24
N PHE A 82 2.06 -10.15 -23.85
CA PHE A 82 2.79 -10.11 -22.61
C PHE A 82 3.83 -9.00 -22.61
N VAL A 83 4.58 -8.87 -23.71
CA VAL A 83 5.64 -7.87 -23.87
C VAL A 83 5.07 -6.44 -23.89
N ASP A 84 3.99 -6.20 -24.64
CA ASP A 84 3.32 -4.89 -24.66
C ASP A 84 2.80 -4.54 -23.25
N MET A 85 2.23 -5.51 -22.53
CA MET A 85 1.71 -5.28 -21.18
C MET A 85 2.81 -5.04 -20.14
N MET A 86 3.92 -5.76 -20.26
CA MET A 86 5.13 -5.53 -19.45
C MET A 86 5.68 -4.12 -19.67
N ALA A 87 5.67 -3.64 -20.92
CA ALA A 87 6.03 -2.26 -21.25
C ALA A 87 5.03 -1.26 -20.62
N ALA A 88 3.73 -1.56 -20.63
CA ALA A 88 2.71 -0.72 -20.01
C ALA A 88 2.92 -0.57 -18.48
N VAL A 89 3.22 -1.66 -17.78
CA VAL A 89 3.53 -1.64 -16.33
C VAL A 89 4.80 -0.83 -16.06
N SER A 90 5.84 -1.05 -16.85
CA SER A 90 7.13 -0.35 -16.68
C SER A 90 7.01 1.16 -16.93
N ALA A 91 6.25 1.54 -17.97
CA ALA A 91 5.95 2.93 -18.26
C ALA A 91 5.11 3.57 -17.15
N SER A 92 4.12 2.86 -16.60
CA SER A 92 3.34 3.32 -15.45
C SER A 92 4.23 3.58 -14.23
N HIS A 93 5.12 2.63 -13.91
CA HIS A 93 6.05 2.78 -12.78
C HIS A 93 7.00 3.96 -12.96
N LEU A 94 7.63 4.09 -14.14
CA LEU A 94 8.53 5.19 -14.47
C LEU A 94 7.84 6.55 -14.39
N SER A 95 6.59 6.64 -14.85
CA SER A 95 5.80 7.87 -14.73
C SER A 95 5.70 8.33 -13.29
N ARG A 96 5.42 7.41 -12.36
CA ARG A 96 5.15 7.75 -10.96
C ARG A 96 6.43 8.02 -10.17
N THR A 97 7.52 7.37 -10.54
CA THR A 97 8.85 7.55 -9.92
C THR A 97 9.65 8.72 -10.51
N SER A 98 9.15 9.35 -11.57
CA SER A 98 9.77 10.51 -12.24
C SER A 98 8.88 11.76 -12.12
N PRO A 99 8.75 12.37 -10.92
CA PRO A 99 7.88 13.52 -10.73
C PRO A 99 8.31 14.73 -11.55
N GLN A 100 7.34 15.38 -12.20
CA GLN A 100 7.53 16.60 -12.97
C GLN A 100 6.83 17.78 -12.29
N PRO A 101 7.46 18.97 -12.22
CA PRO A 101 6.83 20.16 -11.66
C PRO A 101 5.64 20.62 -12.53
N ARG A 102 4.56 21.04 -11.87
CA ARG A 102 3.41 21.70 -12.50
C ARG A 102 3.79 23.15 -12.80
N LEU A 103 3.73 23.55 -14.07
CA LEU A 103 4.21 24.85 -14.53
C LEU A 103 3.30 26.05 -14.15
N LEU A 104 2.12 25.83 -13.55
CA LEU A 104 1.06 26.85 -13.43
C LEU A 104 0.21 26.78 -12.14
N MET A 105 0.75 26.48 -10.94
CA MET A 105 -0.07 26.52 -9.70
C MET A 105 0.64 27.23 -8.53
N PRO A 106 -0.09 27.93 -7.64
CA PRO A 106 0.48 28.59 -6.47
C PRO A 106 0.91 27.60 -5.38
N THR A 107 1.74 28.12 -4.49
CA THR A 107 2.56 27.50 -3.45
C THR A 107 1.80 26.78 -2.33
N ASP A 108 1.28 25.57 -2.58
CA ASP A 108 0.96 24.62 -1.50
C ASP A 108 1.06 23.16 -1.96
N GLY A 109 2.16 22.48 -1.60
CA GLY A 109 2.33 21.01 -1.50
C GLY A 109 2.13 20.12 -2.74
N GLN A 110 1.37 20.53 -3.75
CA GLN A 110 0.95 19.72 -4.91
C GLN A 110 1.59 20.22 -6.21
N ASN A 111 2.81 20.74 -6.12
CA ASN A 111 3.55 21.30 -7.27
C ASN A 111 4.10 20.24 -8.22
N PHE A 112 3.85 18.95 -7.98
CA PHE A 112 4.34 17.86 -8.82
C PHE A 112 3.21 17.02 -9.39
N ARG A 113 3.48 16.37 -10.52
CA ARG A 113 2.64 15.36 -11.15
C ARG A 113 3.51 14.21 -11.64
N PRO A 114 2.95 13.01 -11.88
CA PRO A 114 3.65 11.95 -12.61
C PRO A 114 4.15 12.44 -13.98
N ASP A 115 5.19 11.80 -14.52
CA ASP A 115 5.69 12.12 -15.85
C ASP A 115 4.62 11.80 -16.91
N PRO A 116 4.10 12.81 -17.62
CA PRO A 116 2.98 12.61 -18.55
C PRO A 116 3.40 11.84 -19.82
N ALA A 117 4.69 11.83 -20.18
CA ALA A 117 5.14 11.10 -21.35
C ALA A 117 5.15 9.59 -21.09
N HIS A 118 5.68 9.17 -19.94
CA HIS A 118 5.61 7.77 -19.52
C HIS A 118 4.17 7.32 -19.26
N GLU A 119 3.32 8.19 -18.70
CA GLU A 119 1.90 7.90 -18.50
C GLU A 119 1.17 7.66 -19.83
N SER A 120 1.36 8.52 -20.83
CA SER A 120 0.75 8.36 -22.17
C SER A 120 1.14 7.02 -22.80
N VAL A 121 2.42 6.67 -22.78
CA VAL A 121 2.89 5.41 -23.38
C VAL A 121 2.34 4.19 -22.62
N SER A 122 2.22 4.28 -21.29
CA SER A 122 1.56 3.24 -20.49
C SER A 122 0.12 3.01 -20.97
N GLN A 123 -0.65 4.08 -21.17
CA GLN A 123 -2.04 4.00 -21.61
C GLN A 123 -2.18 3.46 -23.05
N GLU A 124 -1.25 3.81 -23.94
CA GLU A 124 -1.24 3.30 -25.32
C GLU A 124 -1.03 1.79 -25.37
N PHE A 125 -0.01 1.26 -24.68
CA PHE A 125 0.23 -0.18 -24.61
C PHE A 125 -0.90 -0.91 -23.88
N TYR A 126 -1.35 -0.39 -22.74
CA TYR A 126 -2.48 -0.93 -21.99
C TYR A 126 -3.72 -1.07 -22.90
N GLY A 127 -4.10 0.01 -23.59
CA GLY A 127 -5.27 0.03 -24.46
C GLY A 127 -5.14 -0.89 -25.67
N SER A 128 -3.93 -1.04 -26.22
CA SER A 128 -3.62 -1.97 -27.30
C SER A 128 -3.83 -3.42 -26.86
N VAL A 129 -3.27 -3.81 -25.71
CA VAL A 129 -3.42 -5.17 -25.15
C VAL A 129 -4.88 -5.45 -24.82
N MET A 130 -5.58 -4.52 -24.18
CA MET A 130 -7.02 -4.63 -23.89
C MET A 130 -7.84 -4.93 -25.14
N LYS A 131 -7.61 -4.19 -26.24
CA LYS A 131 -8.33 -4.41 -27.52
C LYS A 131 -8.05 -5.78 -28.13
N LYS A 132 -6.83 -6.30 -27.98
CA LYS A 132 -6.45 -7.62 -28.48
C LYS A 132 -7.09 -8.72 -27.62
N MET A 133 -7.01 -8.62 -26.29
CA MET A 133 -7.61 -9.60 -25.37
C MET A 133 -9.13 -9.59 -25.39
N ALA A 134 -9.78 -8.45 -25.64
CA ALA A 134 -11.24 -8.38 -25.81
C ALA A 134 -11.76 -9.21 -27.00
N ARG A 135 -10.88 -9.68 -27.90
CA ARG A 135 -11.21 -10.57 -29.02
C ARG A 135 -11.00 -12.05 -28.69
N TRP A 136 -10.43 -12.37 -27.52
CA TRP A 136 -10.24 -13.76 -27.10
C TRP A 136 -11.57 -14.38 -26.71
N SER A 137 -11.80 -15.59 -27.20
CA SER A 137 -12.89 -16.48 -26.84
C SER A 137 -12.54 -17.36 -25.64
N GLU A 138 -13.51 -18.08 -25.09
CA GLU A 138 -13.25 -19.12 -24.08
C GLU A 138 -12.24 -20.17 -24.56
N GLN A 139 -12.24 -20.49 -25.87
CA GLN A 139 -11.28 -21.40 -26.47
C GLN A 139 -9.85 -20.85 -26.44
N ASP A 140 -9.67 -19.55 -26.69
CA ASP A 140 -8.36 -18.90 -26.65
C ASP A 140 -7.79 -18.89 -25.22
N PHE A 141 -8.63 -18.55 -24.24
CA PHE A 141 -8.26 -18.66 -22.83
C PHE A 141 -7.96 -20.10 -22.42
N GLY A 142 -8.70 -21.07 -22.97
CA GLY A 142 -8.46 -22.51 -22.81
C GLY A 142 -7.12 -22.97 -23.37
N ALA A 143 -6.71 -22.43 -24.53
CA ALA A 143 -5.46 -22.79 -25.19
C ALA A 143 -4.23 -22.11 -24.55
N TYR A 144 -4.39 -20.91 -23.99
CA TYR A 144 -3.28 -20.12 -23.43
C TYR A 144 -3.56 -19.60 -22.00
N PRO A 145 -3.86 -20.48 -21.03
CA PRO A 145 -4.30 -20.08 -19.69
C PRO A 145 -3.24 -19.29 -18.92
N ILE A 146 -1.98 -19.73 -18.98
CA ILE A 146 -0.87 -19.07 -18.27
C ILE A 146 -0.61 -17.67 -18.83
N LEU A 147 -0.67 -17.51 -20.16
CA LEU A 147 -0.55 -16.20 -20.80
C LEU A 147 -1.71 -15.29 -20.40
N GLY A 148 -2.95 -15.80 -20.41
CA GLY A 148 -4.12 -15.06 -19.95
C GLY A 148 -3.97 -14.59 -18.50
N LEU A 149 -3.57 -15.49 -17.60
CA LEU A 149 -3.37 -15.18 -16.18
C LEU A 149 -2.25 -14.16 -15.97
N ALA A 150 -1.14 -14.30 -16.70
CA ALA A 150 -0.02 -13.39 -16.62
C ALA A 150 -0.42 -11.98 -17.06
N VAL A 151 -1.12 -11.83 -18.19
CA VAL A 151 -1.55 -10.53 -18.69
C VAL A 151 -2.61 -9.89 -17.78
N LEU A 152 -3.58 -10.67 -17.26
CA LEU A 152 -4.54 -10.18 -16.26
C LEU A 152 -3.86 -9.71 -14.97
N THR A 153 -2.83 -10.42 -14.51
CA THR A 153 -2.04 -10.01 -13.35
C THR A 153 -1.32 -8.68 -13.63
N LEU A 154 -0.76 -8.49 -14.82
CA LEU A 154 -0.15 -7.22 -15.22
C LEU A 154 -1.18 -6.08 -15.32
N PHE A 155 -2.41 -6.36 -15.76
CA PHE A 155 -3.49 -5.36 -15.72
C PHE A 155 -3.79 -4.92 -14.28
N CYS A 156 -3.93 -5.86 -13.35
CA CYS A 156 -4.10 -5.57 -11.94
C CYS A 156 -2.98 -4.67 -11.38
N LEU A 157 -1.74 -4.85 -11.82
CA LEU A 157 -0.62 -4.00 -11.41
C LEU A 157 -0.75 -2.57 -11.94
N VAL A 158 -1.12 -2.38 -13.21
CA VAL A 158 -1.39 -1.03 -13.76
C VAL A 158 -2.56 -0.37 -13.04
N GLU A 159 -3.68 -1.08 -12.85
CA GLU A 159 -4.85 -0.50 -12.18
C GLU A 159 -4.57 -0.15 -10.72
N SER A 160 -3.79 -0.97 -10.01
CA SER A 160 -3.36 -0.65 -8.65
C SER A 160 -2.51 0.62 -8.63
N SER A 161 -1.50 0.70 -9.51
CA SER A 161 -0.66 1.91 -9.68
C SER A 161 -1.51 3.15 -9.95
N MET A 162 -2.51 3.02 -10.82
CA MET A 162 -3.44 4.10 -11.17
C MET A 162 -4.56 4.31 -10.14
N GLY A 163 -4.64 3.52 -9.07
CA GLY A 163 -5.69 3.64 -8.06
C GLY A 163 -7.11 3.49 -8.59
N SER A 164 -7.29 2.70 -9.64
CA SER A 164 -8.56 2.45 -10.30
C SER A 164 -9.20 1.19 -9.73
N PHE A 165 -10.05 1.34 -8.71
CA PHE A 165 -10.64 0.20 -8.01
C PHE A 165 -11.63 -0.60 -8.88
N GLN A 166 -12.42 0.09 -9.70
CA GLN A 166 -13.40 -0.56 -10.57
C GLN A 166 -12.71 -1.42 -11.63
N ALA A 167 -11.76 -0.86 -12.37
CA ALA A 167 -11.05 -1.61 -13.41
C ALA A 167 -10.18 -2.72 -12.80
N PHE A 168 -9.57 -2.48 -11.63
CA PHE A 168 -8.88 -3.52 -10.88
C PHE A 168 -9.81 -4.70 -10.57
N GLY A 169 -11.02 -4.42 -10.08
CA GLY A 169 -12.03 -5.44 -9.77
C GLY A 169 -12.34 -6.31 -10.99
N LEU A 170 -12.57 -5.69 -12.16
CA LEU A 170 -12.85 -6.41 -13.41
C LEU A 170 -11.73 -7.40 -13.78
N HIS A 171 -10.46 -6.95 -13.72
CA HIS A 171 -9.31 -7.80 -14.07
C HIS A 171 -9.04 -8.88 -13.02
N SER A 172 -9.18 -8.54 -11.74
CA SER A 172 -9.03 -9.48 -10.63
C SER A 172 -10.09 -10.58 -10.68
N ASP A 173 -11.34 -10.23 -10.98
CA ASP A 173 -12.44 -11.20 -11.13
C ASP A 173 -12.23 -12.08 -12.37
N GLY A 174 -11.73 -11.50 -13.46
CA GLY A 174 -11.32 -12.25 -14.64
C GLY A 174 -10.22 -13.27 -14.32
N ALA A 175 -9.20 -12.87 -13.55
CA ALA A 175 -8.14 -13.77 -13.12
C ALA A 175 -8.66 -14.89 -12.20
N ALA A 176 -9.57 -14.58 -11.27
CA ALA A 176 -10.19 -15.56 -10.39
C ALA A 176 -11.01 -16.61 -11.17
N LYS A 177 -11.85 -16.17 -12.12
CA LYS A 177 -12.60 -17.08 -13.01
C LYS A 177 -11.70 -17.94 -13.88
N LEU A 178 -10.60 -17.36 -14.37
CA LEU A 178 -9.61 -18.11 -15.14
C LEU A 178 -9.02 -19.22 -14.27
N ILE A 179 -8.57 -18.88 -13.05
CA ILE A 179 -8.03 -19.86 -12.10
C ILE A 179 -9.04 -20.96 -11.80
N ASP A 180 -10.31 -20.63 -11.55
CA ASP A 180 -11.37 -21.62 -11.27
C ASP A 180 -11.55 -22.64 -12.42
N ASN A 181 -11.67 -22.12 -13.65
CA ASN A 181 -11.83 -22.94 -14.85
C ASN A 181 -10.66 -23.89 -15.12
N PHE A 182 -9.46 -23.58 -14.61
CA PHE A 182 -8.26 -24.41 -14.83
C PHE A 182 -7.76 -25.18 -13.61
N ALA A 183 -8.06 -24.73 -12.39
CA ALA A 183 -7.75 -25.45 -11.15
C ALA A 183 -8.46 -26.80 -11.09
N THR A 184 -9.59 -26.93 -11.77
CA THR A 184 -10.34 -28.18 -11.96
C THR A 184 -9.66 -29.18 -12.91
N ASN A 185 -8.68 -28.77 -13.75
CA ASN A 185 -8.17 -29.63 -14.83
C ASN A 185 -6.64 -29.79 -14.93
N ALA A 186 -5.80 -28.84 -14.50
CA ALA A 186 -4.33 -28.98 -14.59
C ALA A 186 -3.49 -27.92 -13.85
N LEU A 187 -4.04 -26.75 -13.52
CA LEU A 187 -3.22 -25.59 -13.08
C LEU A 187 -2.54 -25.79 -11.72
N ALA A 188 -3.06 -26.67 -10.86
CA ALA A 188 -2.54 -26.89 -9.51
C ALA A 188 -1.15 -27.55 -9.45
N GLN A 189 -0.70 -28.15 -10.54
CA GLN A 189 0.63 -28.76 -10.66
C GLN A 189 1.60 -27.88 -11.48
N ASP A 190 1.12 -26.78 -12.05
CA ASP A 190 1.92 -25.89 -12.90
C ASP A 190 2.70 -24.87 -12.04
N ALA A 191 4.02 -25.01 -12.04
CA ALA A 191 4.91 -24.16 -11.27
C ALA A 191 4.85 -22.68 -11.68
N GLN A 192 4.56 -22.37 -12.95
CA GLN A 192 4.42 -20.99 -13.42
C GLN A 192 3.11 -20.36 -12.98
N ALA A 193 2.00 -21.12 -13.04
CA ALA A 193 0.73 -20.67 -12.51
C ALA A 193 0.87 -20.29 -11.03
N CYS A 194 1.48 -21.17 -10.24
CA CYS A 194 1.77 -20.94 -8.82
C CYS A 194 2.66 -19.72 -8.57
N ALA A 195 3.67 -19.49 -9.42
CA ALA A 195 4.51 -18.31 -9.33
C ALA A 195 3.71 -16.99 -9.55
N LEU A 196 2.72 -17.00 -10.44
CA LEU A 196 1.88 -15.82 -10.72
C LEU A 196 0.88 -15.50 -9.60
N LEU A 197 0.49 -16.50 -8.78
CA LEU A 197 -0.46 -16.30 -7.68
C LEU A 197 0.08 -15.35 -6.62
N GLY A 198 1.38 -15.42 -6.31
CA GLY A 198 2.00 -14.57 -5.28
C GLY A 198 1.74 -13.08 -5.55
N PRO A 199 2.24 -12.53 -6.67
CA PRO A 199 2.00 -11.14 -7.07
C PRO A 199 0.53 -10.76 -7.20
N LEU A 200 -0.32 -11.66 -7.70
CA LEU A 200 -1.76 -11.42 -7.80
C LEU A 200 -2.39 -11.24 -6.40
N VAL A 201 -2.04 -12.10 -5.44
CA VAL A 201 -2.50 -11.97 -4.04
C VAL A 201 -1.95 -10.69 -3.41
N GLU A 202 -0.67 -10.37 -3.61
CA GLU A 202 -0.07 -9.15 -3.07
C GLU A 202 -0.79 -7.89 -3.53
N VAL A 203 -1.01 -7.74 -4.84
CA VAL A 203 -1.69 -6.55 -5.38
C VAL A 203 -3.16 -6.51 -4.98
N ARG A 204 -3.84 -7.66 -4.85
CA ARG A 204 -5.19 -7.74 -4.28
C ARG A 204 -5.23 -7.27 -2.83
N MET A 205 -4.29 -7.70 -2.01
CA MET A 205 -4.21 -7.27 -0.61
C MET A 205 -3.85 -5.79 -0.49
N GLN A 206 -2.98 -5.28 -1.35
CA GLN A 206 -2.68 -3.85 -1.46
C GLN A 206 -3.94 -3.03 -1.78
N MET A 207 -4.70 -3.42 -2.82
CA MET A 207 -5.93 -2.73 -3.20
C MET A 207 -6.99 -2.85 -2.10
N TRP A 208 -7.11 -4.02 -1.49
CA TRP A 208 -7.97 -4.21 -0.33
C TRP A 208 -7.63 -3.25 0.80
N TRP A 209 -6.34 -3.09 1.11
CA TRP A 209 -5.80 -2.25 2.19
C TRP A 209 -6.03 -0.77 1.91
N ARG A 210 -5.70 -0.31 0.70
CA ARG A 210 -5.93 1.08 0.29
C ARG A 210 -7.40 1.44 0.40
N ARG A 211 -8.29 0.52 0.01
CA ARG A 211 -9.74 0.73 0.13
C ARG A 211 -10.20 0.86 1.58
N VAL A 212 -9.47 0.31 2.56
CA VAL A 212 -9.85 0.46 3.97
C VAL A 212 -9.88 1.93 4.39
N TYR A 213 -8.89 2.72 3.99
CA TYR A 213 -8.78 4.13 4.38
C TYR A 213 -9.62 5.08 3.53
N PHE A 214 -10.30 4.52 2.52
CA PHE A 214 -11.15 5.21 1.57
C PHE A 214 -12.56 4.63 1.56
N GLY A 215 -13.03 4.17 2.73
CA GLY A 215 -14.36 3.63 2.93
C GLY A 215 -15.13 4.44 3.95
N THR A 216 -16.45 4.37 3.85
CA THR A 216 -17.37 4.84 4.90
C THR A 216 -17.50 3.78 5.99
N PRO A 217 -17.99 4.10 7.20
CA PRO A 217 -18.30 3.08 8.21
C PRO A 217 -19.26 2.00 7.68
N GLY A 218 -20.22 2.39 6.83
CA GLY A 218 -21.17 1.47 6.19
C GLY A 218 -20.49 0.45 5.27
N PHE A 219 -19.45 0.85 4.54
CA PHE A 219 -18.65 -0.04 3.69
C PHE A 219 -17.92 -1.10 4.53
N HIS A 220 -17.33 -0.71 5.68
CA HIS A 220 -16.60 -1.65 6.54
C HIS A 220 -17.50 -2.61 7.30
N ARG A 221 -18.71 -2.18 7.68
CA ARG A 221 -19.66 -2.99 8.47
C ARG A 221 -20.02 -4.32 7.81
N HIS A 222 -20.19 -4.32 6.50
CA HIS A 222 -20.66 -5.48 5.73
C HIS A 222 -19.54 -6.14 4.92
N ARG A 223 -18.28 -5.82 5.21
CA ARG A 223 -17.17 -6.31 4.40
C ARG A 223 -16.98 -7.82 4.63
N PRO A 224 -16.94 -8.63 3.56
CA PRO A 224 -16.71 -10.06 3.69
C PRO A 224 -15.34 -10.34 4.31
N LYS A 225 -15.21 -11.52 4.90
CA LYS A 225 -13.95 -12.04 5.42
C LYS A 225 -12.86 -11.92 4.36
N VAL A 226 -11.67 -11.48 4.77
CA VAL A 226 -10.49 -11.54 3.90
C VAL A 226 -10.03 -12.99 3.86
N SER A 227 -10.40 -13.68 2.80
CA SER A 227 -9.86 -14.98 2.46
C SER A 227 -9.34 -14.93 1.05
N LEU A 228 -8.49 -15.89 0.71
CA LEU A 228 -8.36 -16.27 -0.68
C LEU A 228 -9.72 -16.80 -1.13
N ASP A 229 -10.09 -16.55 -2.38
CA ASP A 229 -11.29 -17.17 -2.93
C ASP A 229 -11.16 -18.70 -2.76
N PRO A 230 -12.24 -19.45 -2.50
CA PRO A 230 -12.18 -20.91 -2.34
C PRO A 230 -11.39 -21.61 -3.46
N GLU A 231 -11.50 -21.09 -4.66
CA GLU A 231 -10.84 -21.55 -5.88
C GLU A 231 -9.32 -21.34 -5.80
N LEU A 232 -8.88 -20.21 -5.26
CA LEU A 232 -7.47 -19.87 -5.01
C LEU A 232 -6.92 -20.60 -3.76
N SER A 233 -7.79 -20.97 -2.84
CA SER A 233 -7.49 -21.77 -1.64
C SER A 233 -7.21 -23.23 -1.98
N SER A 234 -7.74 -23.76 -3.09
CA SER A 234 -7.41 -25.11 -3.58
C SER A 234 -5.91 -25.26 -3.93
N LEU A 235 -5.23 -24.14 -4.18
CA LEU A 235 -3.81 -24.04 -4.53
C LEU A 235 -2.90 -23.77 -3.31
N THR A 236 -3.35 -24.19 -2.11
CA THR A 236 -2.68 -23.94 -0.81
C THR A 236 -1.17 -24.24 -0.77
N GLY A 237 -0.67 -25.19 -1.56
CA GLY A 237 0.76 -25.51 -1.68
C GLY A 237 1.63 -24.40 -2.30
N CYS A 238 1.01 -23.39 -2.93
CA CYS A 238 1.69 -22.33 -3.67
C CYS A 238 1.70 -20.97 -2.95
N GLN A 239 1.24 -20.91 -1.70
CA GLN A 239 1.25 -19.66 -0.94
C GLN A 239 2.65 -19.29 -0.47
N SER A 240 3.13 -18.13 -0.92
CA SER A 240 4.38 -17.57 -0.41
C SER A 240 4.25 -17.09 1.04
N ARG A 241 5.40 -16.99 1.74
CA ARG A 241 5.51 -16.31 3.05
C ARG A 241 4.83 -14.94 3.04
N ARG A 242 5.07 -14.15 2.00
CA ARG A 242 4.53 -12.79 1.80
C ARG A 242 3.01 -12.79 1.62
N SER A 243 2.48 -13.60 0.71
CA SER A 243 1.04 -13.65 0.43
C SER A 243 0.24 -14.08 1.66
N SER A 244 0.77 -15.06 2.40
CA SER A 244 0.13 -15.60 3.60
C SER A 244 0.08 -14.60 4.77
N ILE A 245 1.13 -13.79 4.98
CA ILE A 245 1.11 -12.76 6.04
C ILE A 245 0.20 -11.57 5.69
N LEU A 246 0.14 -11.16 4.42
CA LEU A 246 -0.72 -10.07 3.98
C LEU A 246 -2.21 -10.38 4.19
N LEU A 247 -2.64 -11.62 3.92
CA LEU A 247 -4.01 -12.06 4.20
C LEU A 247 -4.37 -11.89 5.68
N ARG A 248 -3.47 -12.33 6.57
CA ARG A 248 -3.65 -12.24 8.04
C ARG A 248 -3.68 -10.79 8.51
N LEU A 249 -2.81 -9.95 7.95
CA LEU A 249 -2.77 -8.51 8.23
C LEU A 249 -4.10 -7.84 7.84
N CYS A 250 -4.57 -8.09 6.61
CA CYS A 250 -5.83 -7.54 6.12
C CYS A 250 -7.02 -8.04 6.94
N GLU A 251 -7.10 -9.34 7.26
CA GLU A 251 -8.20 -9.87 8.08
C GLU A 251 -8.19 -9.29 9.50
N SER A 252 -7.03 -9.19 10.14
CA SER A 252 -6.88 -8.57 11.46
C SER A 252 -7.36 -7.12 11.42
N HIS A 253 -7.02 -6.38 10.36
CA HIS A 253 -7.48 -5.00 10.17
C HIS A 253 -9.00 -4.91 9.97
N ARG A 254 -9.58 -5.84 9.20
CA ARG A 254 -11.03 -5.91 8.95
C ARG A 254 -11.81 -6.13 10.24
N ILE A 255 -11.41 -7.14 11.02
CA ILE A 255 -12.05 -7.48 12.30
C ILE A 255 -11.96 -6.30 13.25
N ASN A 256 -10.79 -5.66 13.33
CA ASN A 256 -10.56 -4.51 14.20
C ASN A 256 -11.42 -3.30 13.84
N ASN A 257 -11.51 -2.92 12.56
CA ASN A 257 -12.38 -1.84 12.13
C ASN A 257 -13.87 -2.17 12.33
N ALA A 258 -14.28 -3.42 12.08
CA ALA A 258 -15.65 -3.85 12.32
C ALA A 258 -16.03 -3.76 13.81
N ALA A 259 -15.12 -4.15 14.71
CA ALA A 259 -15.31 -4.03 16.16
C ALA A 259 -15.48 -2.57 16.61
N ILE A 260 -14.64 -1.67 16.08
CA ILE A 260 -14.74 -0.22 16.36
C ILE A 260 -16.08 0.34 15.89
N ILE A 261 -16.49 0.04 14.66
CA ILE A 261 -17.74 0.55 14.11
C ILE A 261 -18.94 0.02 14.90
N ALA A 262 -18.96 -1.28 15.21
CA ALA A 262 -20.01 -1.88 16.02
C ALA A 262 -20.12 -1.24 17.42
N HIS A 263 -19.01 -0.84 18.02
CA HIS A 263 -19.01 -0.12 19.29
C HIS A 263 -19.61 1.30 19.16
N TRP A 264 -19.27 2.03 18.09
CA TRP A 264 -19.79 3.38 17.85
C TRP A 264 -21.27 3.41 17.49
N ASP A 265 -21.74 2.43 16.71
CA ASP A 265 -23.16 2.30 16.35
C ASP A 265 -24.02 2.19 17.61
N ARG A 266 -23.63 1.29 18.53
CA ARG A 266 -24.34 1.11 19.80
C ARG A 266 -24.26 2.32 20.71
N TYR A 267 -23.13 3.00 20.77
CA TYR A 267 -23.02 4.22 21.58
C TYR A 267 -24.00 5.30 21.10
N SER A 268 -24.20 5.39 19.78
CA SER A 268 -25.15 6.31 19.15
C SER A 268 -26.60 5.90 19.48
N ASP A 269 -26.93 4.62 19.37
CA ASP A 269 -28.26 4.09 19.70
C ASP A 269 -28.58 4.26 21.20
N ASN A 270 -27.60 4.02 22.08
CA ASN A 270 -27.76 4.19 23.53
C ASN A 270 -27.94 5.66 23.93
N LEU A 271 -27.40 6.64 23.21
CA LEU A 271 -27.73 8.06 23.46
C LEU A 271 -29.20 8.36 23.14
N VAL A 272 -29.81 7.59 22.23
CA VAL A 272 -31.25 7.69 21.89
C VAL A 272 -32.10 6.91 22.91
N GLU A 273 -31.65 5.73 23.35
CA GLU A 273 -32.37 4.82 24.25
C GLU A 273 -32.13 5.06 25.77
N ALA A 274 -31.09 5.79 26.18
CA ALA A 274 -30.79 6.10 27.59
C ALA A 274 -31.83 6.98 28.31
N LYS A 275 -32.98 7.23 27.68
CA LYS A 275 -34.22 7.66 28.35
C LYS A 275 -34.99 6.51 29.01
N SER A 276 -34.57 5.26 28.82
CA SER A 276 -35.30 4.08 29.33
C SER A 276 -34.36 2.89 29.58
N ALA A 277 -34.12 2.63 30.87
CA ALA A 277 -33.52 1.42 31.45
C ALA A 277 -31.99 1.23 31.33
N GLY A 278 -31.37 1.11 32.50
CA GLY A 278 -29.95 0.82 32.69
C GLY A 278 -29.68 -0.68 32.75
N ASN A 279 -28.91 -1.17 31.77
CA ASN A 279 -27.85 -2.17 31.87
C ASN A 279 -27.64 -2.77 30.47
N VAL A 280 -26.63 -2.27 29.76
CA VAL A 280 -26.21 -2.85 28.48
C VAL A 280 -24.77 -3.34 28.63
N GLN A 281 -24.62 -4.65 28.76
CA GLN A 281 -23.32 -5.32 28.75
C GLN A 281 -22.69 -5.15 27.35
N PRO A 282 -21.40 -4.78 27.22
CA PRO A 282 -20.73 -4.73 25.93
C PRO A 282 -20.58 -6.15 25.39
N ARG A 283 -20.95 -6.40 24.12
CA ARG A 283 -20.55 -7.64 23.45
C ARG A 283 -19.51 -7.34 22.38
N ILE A 284 -18.28 -7.22 22.85
CA ILE A 284 -17.07 -7.40 22.02
C ILE A 284 -16.89 -8.91 21.71
N ASP A 285 -17.61 -9.79 22.44
CA ASP A 285 -17.61 -11.26 22.34
C ASP A 285 -17.52 -11.85 20.91
N PRO A 286 -18.30 -11.42 19.88
CA PRO A 286 -18.17 -12.01 18.55
C PRO A 286 -16.81 -11.70 17.91
N PHE A 287 -16.23 -10.53 18.18
CA PHE A 287 -14.93 -10.13 17.66
C PHE A 287 -13.77 -10.76 18.44
N GLU A 288 -13.90 -10.94 19.76
CA GLU A 288 -12.90 -11.63 20.59
C GLU A 288 -12.58 -13.02 20.06
N ARG A 289 -13.61 -13.81 19.72
CA ARG A 289 -13.43 -15.14 19.12
C ARG A 289 -12.69 -15.06 17.79
N MET A 290 -13.02 -14.08 16.95
CA MET A 290 -12.39 -13.91 15.65
C MET A 290 -10.92 -13.49 15.80
N PHE A 291 -10.60 -12.60 16.75
CA PHE A 291 -9.22 -12.25 17.08
C PHE A 291 -8.44 -13.46 17.61
N GLY A 292 -9.03 -14.27 18.49
CA GLY A 292 -8.41 -15.51 18.96
C GLY A 292 -8.01 -16.43 17.82
N GLN A 293 -8.93 -16.67 16.87
CA GLN A 293 -8.67 -17.50 15.69
C GLN A 293 -7.56 -16.93 14.79
N GLU A 294 -7.54 -15.62 14.54
CA GLU A 294 -6.49 -15.00 13.72
C GLU A 294 -5.15 -14.93 14.45
N LYS A 295 -5.16 -14.83 15.79
CA LYS A 295 -3.95 -14.89 16.62
C LYS A 295 -3.30 -16.26 16.54
N GLU A 296 -4.08 -17.33 16.69
CA GLU A 296 -3.61 -18.72 16.53
C GLU A 296 -3.03 -18.95 15.13
N ARG A 297 -3.69 -18.46 14.08
CA ARG A 297 -3.20 -18.56 12.69
C ARG A 297 -1.90 -17.78 12.46
N LEU A 298 -1.69 -16.70 13.18
CA LEU A 298 -0.48 -15.90 13.13
C LEU A 298 0.65 -16.57 13.93
N ASP A 299 0.34 -17.17 15.08
CA ASP A 299 1.27 -17.99 15.87
C ASP A 299 1.81 -19.16 15.04
N SER A 300 0.92 -19.93 14.42
CA SER A 300 1.33 -21.05 13.54
C SER A 300 2.17 -20.58 12.36
N TRP A 301 1.84 -19.41 11.79
CA TRP A 301 2.63 -18.84 10.68
C TRP A 301 4.05 -18.46 11.13
N CYS A 302 4.19 -17.84 12.30
CA CYS A 302 5.49 -17.44 12.84
C CYS A 302 6.38 -18.65 13.16
N GLN A 303 5.78 -19.77 13.60
CA GLN A 303 6.50 -21.02 13.84
C GLN A 303 7.07 -21.64 12.55
N ILE A 304 6.39 -21.47 11.41
CA ILE A 304 6.84 -21.96 10.10
C ILE A 304 7.97 -21.08 9.54
N TYR A 305 7.91 -19.77 9.78
CA TYR A 305 8.81 -18.80 9.18
C TYR A 305 9.59 -18.01 10.24
N SER A 306 10.81 -18.46 10.55
CA SER A 306 11.70 -17.74 11.47
C SER A 306 12.21 -16.42 10.87
N PHE A 307 12.53 -15.46 11.74
CA PHE A 307 13.18 -14.20 11.37
C PHE A 307 14.58 -14.13 11.96
N SER A 308 15.52 -13.62 11.16
CA SER A 308 16.92 -13.46 11.57
C SER A 308 17.10 -12.54 12.79
N GLY A 309 16.19 -11.58 13.00
CA GLY A 309 16.26 -10.61 14.11
C GLY A 309 15.48 -10.97 15.37
N GLU A 310 14.88 -12.15 15.48
CA GLU A 310 14.16 -12.58 16.69
C GLU A 310 15.03 -12.56 17.96
N MET A 311 16.36 -12.69 17.81
CA MET A 311 17.28 -12.74 18.95
C MET A 311 17.46 -11.39 19.69
N GLU A 312 17.21 -10.24 19.04
CA GLU A 312 17.28 -8.91 19.70
C GLU A 312 15.96 -8.46 20.35
N HIS A 313 14.89 -9.26 20.21
CA HIS A 313 13.55 -8.96 20.71
C HIS A 313 13.45 -9.04 22.24
N VAL A 314 14.27 -9.88 22.88
CA VAL A 314 14.07 -10.28 24.29
C VAL A 314 14.60 -9.24 25.30
N GLN A 315 15.37 -8.24 24.88
CA GLN A 315 16.09 -7.34 25.79
C GLN A 315 15.72 -5.85 25.73
N ALA A 316 14.83 -5.41 24.84
CA ALA A 316 14.45 -4.01 24.77
C ALA A 316 13.34 -3.68 25.78
N THR A 317 13.71 -3.53 27.06
CA THR A 317 12.84 -2.88 28.04
C THR A 317 12.73 -1.40 27.66
N PHE A 318 11.59 -0.99 27.10
CA PHE A 318 11.35 0.40 26.73
C PHE A 318 11.15 1.25 27.98
N TYR A 319 12.23 1.89 28.45
CA TYR A 319 12.15 2.89 29.51
C TYR A 319 11.74 4.22 28.89
N ALA A 320 10.45 4.52 28.95
CA ALA A 320 9.89 5.77 28.48
C ALA A 320 10.05 6.89 29.53
N THR A 321 11.28 7.10 30.02
CA THR A 321 11.60 8.14 31.02
C THR A 321 11.96 9.49 30.42
N SER A 322 12.14 9.57 29.09
CA SER A 322 12.46 10.80 28.38
C SER A 322 11.22 11.51 27.79
N ALA A 323 11.32 12.83 27.65
CA ALA A 323 10.36 13.66 26.92
C ALA A 323 10.24 13.27 25.43
N THR A 324 11.24 12.57 24.89
CA THR A 324 11.31 12.08 23.52
C THR A 324 11.38 10.55 23.46
N LEU A 325 10.77 9.94 22.45
CA LEU A 325 10.86 8.49 22.22
C LEU A 325 12.18 8.15 21.51
N GLU A 326 13.04 7.39 22.18
CA GLU A 326 14.28 6.87 21.59
C GLU A 326 14.02 5.51 20.91
N VAL A 327 14.26 5.44 19.60
CA VAL A 327 14.05 4.24 18.80
C VAL A 327 15.38 3.75 18.24
N HIS A 328 15.78 2.56 18.65
CA HIS A 328 17.00 1.91 18.18
C HIS A 328 16.70 1.01 16.97
N PRO A 329 17.35 1.21 15.81
CA PRO A 329 17.01 0.50 14.58
C PRO A 329 17.27 -1.00 14.70
N LEU A 330 16.31 -1.81 14.25
CA LEU A 330 16.44 -3.26 14.08
C LEU A 330 16.69 -3.54 12.59
N ARG A 331 17.89 -4.00 12.24
CA ARG A 331 18.27 -4.28 10.85
C ARG A 331 18.00 -5.75 10.51
N MET A 332 17.28 -5.96 9.42
CA MET A 332 16.96 -7.30 8.89
C MET A 332 17.89 -7.61 7.72
N VAL A 333 18.00 -8.89 7.33
CA VAL A 333 18.92 -9.31 6.26
C VAL A 333 18.51 -8.72 4.90
N SER A 334 17.21 -8.52 4.69
CA SER A 334 16.69 -7.96 3.43
C SER A 334 15.46 -7.07 3.64
N HIS A 335 15.17 -6.24 2.65
CA HIS A 335 13.93 -5.46 2.61
C HIS A 335 12.68 -6.35 2.64
N THR A 336 12.70 -7.49 1.94
CA THR A 336 11.59 -8.46 1.93
C THR A 336 11.33 -8.99 3.33
N GLU A 337 12.36 -9.44 4.04
CA GLU A 337 12.22 -9.94 5.41
C GLU A 337 11.76 -8.84 6.37
N ALA A 338 12.26 -7.62 6.22
CA ALA A 338 11.84 -6.48 7.02
C ALA A 338 10.35 -6.17 6.85
N MET A 339 9.84 -6.20 5.62
CA MET A 339 8.42 -6.00 5.35
C MET A 339 7.56 -7.16 5.86
N ASP A 340 8.00 -8.42 5.68
CA ASP A 340 7.29 -9.59 6.24
C ASP A 340 7.15 -9.51 7.75
N PHE A 341 8.24 -9.10 8.42
CA PHE A 341 8.25 -8.92 9.86
C PHE A 341 7.39 -7.73 10.29
N ALA A 342 7.43 -6.61 9.55
CA ALA A 342 6.57 -5.46 9.81
C ALA A 342 5.07 -5.82 9.68
N TYR A 343 4.68 -6.63 8.69
CA TYR A 343 3.30 -7.11 8.55
C TYR A 343 2.90 -8.04 9.70
N TYR A 344 3.81 -8.90 10.16
CA TYR A 344 3.60 -9.73 11.35
C TYR A 344 3.37 -8.88 12.60
N VAL A 345 4.26 -7.92 12.88
CA VAL A 345 4.14 -7.04 14.05
C VAL A 345 2.86 -6.20 13.96
N ALA A 346 2.54 -5.64 12.80
CA ALA A 346 1.30 -4.87 12.63
C ALA A 346 0.04 -5.73 12.79
N SER A 347 0.08 -7.00 12.39
CA SER A 347 -1.02 -7.94 12.65
C SER A 347 -1.20 -8.13 14.16
N ARG A 348 -0.12 -8.25 14.94
CA ARG A 348 -0.20 -8.29 16.42
C ARG A 348 -0.81 -7.03 17.00
N VAL A 349 -0.37 -5.85 16.55
CA VAL A 349 -0.92 -4.56 16.97
C VAL A 349 -2.45 -4.50 16.78
N LEU A 350 -2.93 -4.97 15.62
CA LEU A 350 -4.36 -4.99 15.29
C LEU A 350 -5.17 -6.05 16.05
N GLN A 351 -4.50 -7.08 16.58
CA GLN A 351 -5.09 -8.17 17.37
C GLN A 351 -5.04 -7.91 18.89
N CYS A 352 -4.32 -6.88 19.35
CA CYS A 352 -4.31 -6.52 20.77
C CYS A 352 -5.72 -6.07 21.22
N PRO A 353 -6.28 -6.64 22.30
CA PRO A 353 -7.62 -6.29 22.78
C PRO A 353 -7.64 -4.93 23.49
N GLY A 354 -6.52 -4.53 24.09
CA GLY A 354 -6.38 -3.37 24.95
C GLY A 354 -7.00 -2.05 24.45
N PRO A 355 -6.75 -1.62 23.19
CA PRO A 355 -7.42 -0.44 22.64
C PRO A 355 -8.94 -0.56 22.62
N LEU A 356 -9.49 -1.71 22.22
CA LEU A 356 -10.94 -1.93 22.17
C LEU A 356 -11.53 -1.99 23.57
N ASP A 357 -10.91 -2.74 24.48
CA ASP A 357 -11.33 -2.84 25.88
C ASP A 357 -11.42 -1.46 26.52
N SER A 358 -10.46 -0.58 26.17
CA SER A 358 -10.42 0.78 26.69
C SER A 358 -11.67 1.60 26.36
N LEU A 359 -12.42 1.29 25.29
CA LEU A 359 -13.66 1.98 24.94
C LEU A 359 -14.76 1.80 26.00
N THR A 360 -14.65 0.78 26.85
CA THR A 360 -15.57 0.47 27.95
C THR A 360 -15.08 0.99 29.30
N LEU A 361 -13.83 1.45 29.38
CA LEU A 361 -13.21 1.91 30.62
C LEU A 361 -13.41 3.42 30.83
N HIS A 362 -13.51 3.82 32.10
CA HIS A 362 -13.63 5.22 32.49
C HIS A 362 -12.43 5.73 33.31
N ASN A 363 -11.67 4.83 33.94
CA ASN A 363 -10.52 5.19 34.75
C ASN A 363 -9.29 5.47 33.86
N PRO A 364 -8.68 6.67 33.90
CA PRO A 364 -7.51 7.00 33.09
C PRO A 364 -6.30 6.08 33.29
N GLU A 365 -6.08 5.57 34.51
CA GLU A 365 -4.96 4.67 34.82
C GLU A 365 -5.16 3.30 34.17
N GLU A 366 -6.39 2.77 34.25
CA GLU A 366 -6.76 1.49 33.65
C GLU A 366 -6.73 1.57 32.13
N ILE A 367 -7.24 2.68 31.57
CA ILE A 367 -7.14 2.99 30.15
C ILE A 367 -5.68 2.94 29.74
N ARG A 368 -4.77 3.68 30.38
CA ARG A 368 -3.36 3.68 29.97
C ARG A 368 -2.74 2.29 30.05
N ARG A 369 -3.03 1.54 31.12
CA ARG A 369 -2.52 0.17 31.30
C ARG A 369 -2.99 -0.76 30.18
N SER A 370 -4.20 -0.58 29.65
CA SER A 370 -4.70 -1.41 28.55
C SER A 370 -3.89 -1.23 27.25
N TYR A 371 -3.18 -0.12 27.06
CA TYR A 371 -2.35 0.11 25.87
C TYR A 371 -0.94 -0.50 25.96
N THR A 372 -0.53 -1.02 27.12
CA THR A 372 0.86 -1.47 27.35
C THR A 372 1.31 -2.51 26.32
N GLU A 373 0.47 -3.52 26.04
CA GLU A 373 0.80 -4.57 25.06
C GLU A 373 0.90 -4.00 23.65
N VAL A 374 -0.11 -3.25 23.20
CA VAL A 374 -0.14 -2.73 21.82
C VAL A 374 1.02 -1.76 21.57
N GLU A 375 1.37 -0.92 22.54
CA GLU A 375 2.46 0.04 22.38
C GLU A 375 3.83 -0.64 22.39
N SER A 376 3.99 -1.77 23.08
CA SER A 376 5.21 -2.58 22.99
C SER A 376 5.42 -3.13 21.57
N TRP A 377 4.36 -3.62 20.92
CA TRP A 377 4.40 -4.07 19.53
C TRP A 377 4.63 -2.92 18.56
N ILE A 378 4.00 -1.76 18.78
CA ILE A 378 4.24 -0.57 17.96
C ILE A 378 5.70 -0.13 18.06
N CYS A 379 6.28 -0.10 19.27
CA CYS A 379 7.68 0.25 19.43
C CYS A 379 8.61 -0.72 18.70
N LEU A 380 8.32 -2.02 18.69
CA LEU A 380 9.03 -2.99 17.86
C LEU A 380 8.93 -2.66 16.36
N LEU A 381 7.73 -2.32 15.87
CA LEU A 381 7.54 -1.87 14.50
C LEU A 381 8.39 -0.62 14.19
N LEU A 382 8.45 0.36 15.10
CA LEU A 382 9.28 1.55 14.90
C LEU A 382 10.77 1.20 14.79
N ARG A 383 11.26 0.21 15.55
CA ARG A 383 12.64 -0.28 15.42
C ARG A 383 12.89 -0.86 14.02
N VAL A 384 11.96 -1.65 13.50
CA VAL A 384 12.03 -2.20 12.13
C VAL A 384 12.06 -1.08 11.10
N VAL A 385 11.13 -0.11 11.21
CA VAL A 385 11.04 1.05 10.31
C VAL A 385 12.31 1.90 10.36
N ALA A 386 12.88 2.14 11.54
CA ALA A 386 14.13 2.86 11.71
C ALA A 386 15.33 2.15 11.05
N GLY A 387 15.27 0.82 10.92
CA GLY A 387 16.27 0.01 10.23
C GLY A 387 16.10 -0.08 8.71
N MET A 388 14.97 0.38 8.16
CA MET A 388 14.66 0.31 6.73
C MET A 388 15.30 1.45 5.92
N ASN A 389 15.56 1.18 4.64
CA ASN A 389 15.98 2.19 3.67
C ASN A 389 14.77 2.70 2.89
N TRP A 390 14.47 3.99 3.00
CA TRP A 390 13.34 4.61 2.31
C TRP A 390 13.34 4.41 0.78
N LYS A 391 14.52 4.42 0.15
CA LYS A 391 14.63 4.19 -1.31
C LYS A 391 14.20 2.77 -1.68
N ASP A 392 14.50 1.81 -0.83
CA ASP A 392 14.06 0.42 -1.01
C ASP A 392 12.56 0.27 -0.76
N CYS A 393 11.99 0.98 0.23
CA CYS A 393 10.54 1.04 0.42
C CYS A 393 9.83 1.56 -0.83
N VAL A 394 10.24 2.71 -1.36
CA VAL A 394 9.64 3.31 -2.58
C VAL A 394 9.74 2.35 -3.77
N ARG A 395 10.89 1.69 -3.94
CA ARG A 395 11.16 0.81 -5.08
C ARG A 395 10.40 -0.50 -5.00
N TYR A 396 10.46 -1.19 -3.87
CA TYR A 396 9.98 -2.56 -3.76
C TYR A 396 8.55 -2.67 -3.25
N ASN A 397 8.00 -1.64 -2.59
CA ASN A 397 6.64 -1.70 -2.07
C ASN A 397 5.56 -1.25 -3.06
N MET A 398 5.94 -0.88 -4.29
CA MET A 398 5.01 -0.29 -5.28
C MET A 398 3.70 -1.07 -5.45
N TYR A 399 3.76 -2.40 -5.44
CA TYR A 399 2.62 -3.30 -5.70
C TYR A 399 2.23 -4.17 -4.50
N THR A 400 2.60 -3.73 -3.30
CA THR A 400 2.24 -4.41 -2.04
C THR A 400 1.86 -3.36 -0.99
N ILE A 401 1.48 -3.78 0.21
CA ILE A 401 1.07 -2.85 1.26
C ILE A 401 2.29 -2.06 1.73
N GLY A 402 2.26 -0.74 1.57
CA GLY A 402 3.38 0.12 1.94
C GLY A 402 3.58 0.28 3.44
N ILE A 403 4.83 0.47 3.88
CA ILE A 403 5.19 0.64 5.30
C ILE A 403 4.53 1.88 5.90
N THR A 404 4.32 2.94 5.11
CA THR A 404 3.64 4.15 5.57
C THR A 404 2.17 3.89 5.90
N GLY A 405 1.50 3.03 5.12
CA GLY A 405 0.15 2.56 5.40
C GLY A 405 0.08 1.66 6.63
N VAL A 406 1.08 0.80 6.84
CA VAL A 406 1.20 -0.05 8.03
C VAL A 406 1.36 0.78 9.30
N LEU A 407 2.24 1.79 9.26
CA LEU A 407 2.43 2.72 10.38
C LEU A 407 1.15 3.46 10.73
N LEU A 408 0.39 3.92 9.73
CA LEU A 408 -0.88 4.60 9.95
C LEU A 408 -1.89 3.69 10.67
N ALA A 409 -2.02 2.43 10.25
CA ALA A 409 -2.90 1.44 10.92
C ALA A 409 -2.55 1.29 12.40
N CYS A 410 -1.25 1.22 12.70
CA CYS A 410 -0.74 1.03 14.05
C CYS A 410 -0.90 2.29 14.90
N LEU A 411 -0.70 3.47 14.31
CA LEU A 411 -0.83 4.74 15.02
C LEU A 411 -2.25 4.98 15.53
N LEU A 412 -3.27 4.53 14.78
CA LEU A 412 -4.67 4.55 15.23
C LEU A 412 -4.93 3.66 16.46
N ARG A 413 -3.98 2.79 16.85
CA ARG A 413 -4.08 1.94 18.04
C ARG A 413 -3.23 2.44 19.20
N SER A 414 -2.52 3.55 19.05
CA SER A 414 -1.62 4.11 20.06
C SER A 414 -2.31 5.15 20.94
N HIS A 415 -1.94 5.20 22.22
CA HIS A 415 -2.31 6.26 23.15
C HIS A 415 -1.16 7.27 23.35
N ASP A 416 0.08 6.88 23.10
CA ASP A 416 1.26 7.73 23.28
C ASP A 416 1.48 8.71 22.12
N LEU A 417 1.40 10.02 22.40
CA LEU A 417 1.71 11.08 21.43
C LEU A 417 3.15 11.00 20.91
N ARG A 418 4.10 10.51 21.72
CA ARG A 418 5.52 10.44 21.34
C ARG A 418 5.74 9.48 20.16
N ILE A 419 4.95 8.40 20.08
CA ILE A 419 4.96 7.47 18.93
C ILE A 419 4.56 8.23 17.66
N GLY A 420 3.47 9.00 17.71
CA GLY A 420 2.98 9.77 16.58
C GLY A 420 3.95 10.87 16.12
N LEU A 421 4.59 11.58 17.05
CA LEU A 421 5.61 12.59 16.74
C LEU A 421 6.87 11.96 16.12
N TRP A 422 7.26 10.77 16.57
CA TRP A 422 8.36 10.03 15.96
C TRP A 422 8.04 9.65 14.51
N CYS A 423 6.84 9.09 14.26
CA CYS A 423 6.38 8.74 12.91
C CYS A 423 6.32 9.96 11.98
N GLU A 424 5.84 11.09 12.47
CA GLU A 424 5.81 12.36 11.73
C GLU A 424 7.23 12.80 11.34
N THR A 425 8.15 12.81 12.31
CA THR A 425 9.55 13.22 12.07
C THR A 425 10.25 12.29 11.08
N TRP A 426 10.05 10.98 11.22
CA TRP A 426 10.61 9.98 10.31
C TRP A 426 10.09 10.16 8.88
N LEU A 427 8.76 10.26 8.71
CA LEU A 427 8.17 10.42 7.38
C LEU A 427 8.55 11.76 6.74
N GLN A 428 8.72 12.81 7.55
CA GLN A 428 9.18 14.12 7.05
C GLN A 428 10.58 13.98 6.46
N GLY A 429 11.51 13.33 7.17
CA GLY A 429 12.85 13.04 6.65
C GLY A 429 12.85 12.16 5.39
N CYS A 430 11.86 11.28 5.23
CA CYS A 430 11.67 10.50 3.99
C CYS A 430 11.17 11.35 2.81
N LEU A 431 10.34 12.36 3.09
CA LEU A 431 9.70 13.22 2.09
C LEU A 431 10.61 14.36 1.60
N ASP A 432 11.74 14.63 2.25
CA ASP A 432 12.71 15.65 1.85
C ASP A 432 13.47 15.32 0.53
N GLY A 433 13.00 14.31 -0.23
CA GLY A 433 13.58 13.82 -1.48
C GLY A 433 12.65 13.88 -2.71
N SER A 434 12.90 13.03 -3.70
CA SER A 434 12.21 13.00 -5.01
C SER A 434 11.08 11.98 -5.12
N SER A 435 10.64 11.38 -4.01
CA SER A 435 9.65 10.29 -4.02
C SER A 435 8.37 10.73 -3.35
N PHE A 436 7.26 10.71 -4.10
CA PHE A 436 5.96 11.21 -3.62
C PHE A 436 4.98 10.09 -3.23
N GLU A 437 5.33 8.84 -3.51
CA GLU A 437 4.49 7.68 -3.23
C GLU A 437 5.27 6.49 -2.69
N GLU A 438 4.57 5.69 -1.88
CA GLU A 438 4.99 4.38 -1.39
C GLU A 438 3.76 3.50 -1.27
N GLY A 439 3.84 2.21 -1.66
CA GLY A 439 2.65 1.35 -1.68
C GLY A 439 1.55 1.82 -2.64
N SER A 440 1.90 2.53 -3.73
CA SER A 440 0.95 3.22 -4.62
C SER A 440 0.01 4.17 -3.84
N PHE A 441 0.48 4.77 -2.75
CA PHE A 441 -0.25 5.76 -1.96
C PHE A 441 0.59 7.04 -1.77
N PRO A 442 -0.02 8.24 -1.83
CA PRO A 442 0.72 9.48 -1.66
C PRO A 442 1.26 9.68 -0.24
N ALA A 443 2.58 9.74 -0.10
CA ALA A 443 3.21 9.85 1.20
C ALA A 443 2.86 11.18 1.92
N PHE A 444 2.58 12.25 1.16
CA PHE A 444 2.10 13.52 1.72
C PHE A 444 0.66 13.44 2.27
N GLN A 445 -0.19 12.56 1.74
CA GLN A 445 -1.52 12.31 2.32
C GLN A 445 -1.37 11.57 3.65
N THR A 446 -0.49 10.55 3.71
CA THR A 446 -0.16 9.88 4.97
C THR A 446 0.37 10.85 6.01
N MET A 447 1.28 11.76 5.62
CA MET A 447 1.79 12.82 6.49
C MET A 447 0.68 13.71 7.06
N SER A 448 -0.24 14.15 6.21
CA SER A 448 -1.37 15.00 6.63
C SER A 448 -2.26 14.28 7.64
N ILE A 449 -2.49 12.98 7.45
CA ILE A 449 -3.26 12.15 8.38
C ILE A 449 -2.52 11.95 9.71
N ILE A 450 -1.21 11.68 9.69
CA ILE A 450 -0.40 11.56 10.92
C ILE A 450 -0.46 12.85 11.74
N ARG A 451 -0.30 14.01 11.08
CA ARG A 451 -0.44 15.32 11.72
C ARG A 451 -1.81 15.55 12.34
N LEU A 452 -2.87 15.10 11.66
CA LEU A 452 -4.22 15.14 12.19
C LEU A 452 -4.33 14.31 13.47
N ILE A 453 -3.84 13.06 13.48
CA ILE A 453 -3.86 12.20 14.67
C ILE A 453 -3.06 12.84 15.81
N ASN A 454 -1.86 13.35 15.54
CA ASN A 454 -1.02 14.04 16.53
C ASN A 454 -1.73 15.26 17.14
N LYS A 455 -2.42 16.04 16.31
CA LYS A 455 -3.22 17.18 16.77
C LYS A 455 -4.33 16.73 17.71
N GLU A 456 -5.06 15.66 17.37
CA GLU A 456 -6.12 15.12 18.22
C GLU A 456 -5.57 14.57 19.55
N HIS A 457 -4.44 13.86 19.51
CA HIS A 457 -3.73 13.39 20.71
C HIS A 457 -3.28 14.55 21.60
N SER A 458 -2.74 15.62 21.02
CA SER A 458 -2.33 16.83 21.76
C SER A 458 -3.51 17.54 22.43
N ASN A 459 -4.71 17.40 21.86
CA ASN A 459 -5.96 17.92 22.42
C ASN A 459 -6.61 16.96 23.44
N GLY A 460 -5.90 15.92 23.87
CA GLY A 460 -6.39 14.95 24.85
C GLY A 460 -7.45 14.01 24.29
N ARG A 461 -7.39 13.67 22.99
CA ARG A 461 -8.30 12.71 22.35
C ARG A 461 -7.54 11.56 21.74
N ASP A 462 -8.05 10.33 21.92
CA ASP A 462 -7.53 9.14 21.24
C ASP A 462 -8.32 8.91 19.96
N VAL A 463 -7.64 8.67 18.84
CA VAL A 463 -8.28 8.45 17.54
C VAL A 463 -8.37 6.96 17.25
N PHE A 464 -9.60 6.47 17.02
CA PHE A 464 -9.88 5.07 16.71
C PHE A 464 -10.26 4.82 15.25
N GLY A 465 -10.70 5.82 14.52
CA GLY A 465 -11.13 5.61 13.14
C GLY A 465 -11.10 6.87 12.33
N LEU A 466 -10.71 6.71 11.07
CA LEU A 466 -10.71 7.73 10.04
C LEU A 466 -11.42 7.15 8.83
N PHE A 467 -12.55 7.73 8.48
CA PHE A 467 -13.39 7.24 7.39
C PHE A 467 -13.68 8.35 6.39
N GLN A 468 -13.89 7.97 5.13
CA GLN A 468 -14.44 8.91 4.16
C GLN A 468 -15.90 9.23 4.50
N THR A 469 -16.31 10.43 4.10
CA THR A 469 -17.67 10.93 4.32
C THR A 469 -18.64 10.49 3.24
N VAL A 470 -18.13 10.08 2.07
CA VAL A 470 -18.91 9.64 0.92
C VAL A 470 -18.29 8.36 0.38
N GLU A 471 -19.15 7.46 -0.09
CA GLU A 471 -18.73 6.24 -0.79
C GLU A 471 -18.70 6.52 -2.30
N ASP A 472 -17.53 6.86 -2.84
CA ASP A 472 -17.35 7.22 -4.25
C ASP A 472 -16.78 6.06 -5.10
N GLY A 473 -16.73 4.84 -4.55
CA GLY A 473 -16.22 3.68 -5.29
C GLY A 473 -14.68 3.59 -5.35
N GLY A 474 -13.94 4.50 -4.69
CA GLY A 474 -12.48 4.54 -4.76
C GLY A 474 -11.93 5.67 -5.65
N GLY A 475 -12.81 6.57 -6.10
CA GLY A 475 -12.48 7.73 -6.94
C GLY A 475 -12.37 7.42 -8.43
N SER A 476 -11.75 8.34 -9.17
CA SER A 476 -11.66 8.31 -10.65
C SER A 476 -10.32 7.80 -11.19
N GLY A 477 -9.45 7.28 -10.31
CA GLY A 477 -8.08 6.94 -10.63
C GLY A 477 -7.14 8.14 -10.64
N LYS A 478 -5.85 7.88 -10.86
CA LYS A 478 -4.73 8.81 -10.62
C LYS A 478 -4.18 9.44 -11.91
N PHE A 479 -5.02 9.74 -12.88
CA PHE A 479 -4.58 10.27 -14.16
C PHE A 479 -4.00 11.69 -14.01
N GLY A 480 -2.73 11.87 -14.40
CA GLY A 480 -2.02 13.14 -14.27
C GLY A 480 -1.82 13.62 -12.82
N SER A 481 -2.03 12.75 -11.83
CA SER A 481 -2.02 13.08 -10.40
C SER A 481 -1.45 11.93 -9.56
N TYR A 482 -0.99 12.23 -8.35
CA TYR A 482 -0.68 11.20 -7.36
C TYR A 482 -1.91 10.78 -6.55
N GLN A 483 -2.98 11.58 -6.58
CA GLN A 483 -4.19 11.36 -5.79
C GLN A 483 -5.28 10.70 -6.66
N SER A 484 -5.88 9.61 -6.18
CA SER A 484 -7.06 9.00 -6.82
C SER A 484 -8.37 9.60 -6.32
N GLN A 485 -8.32 10.23 -5.14
CA GLN A 485 -9.43 10.83 -4.44
C GLN A 485 -8.94 12.08 -3.70
N ALA A 486 -9.80 13.10 -3.66
CA ALA A 486 -9.58 14.28 -2.85
C ALA A 486 -10.05 13.99 -1.41
N LEU A 487 -9.12 13.99 -0.46
CA LEU A 487 -9.44 13.91 0.97
C LEU A 487 -9.74 15.31 1.49
N SER A 488 -10.92 15.86 1.18
CA SER A 488 -11.34 17.19 1.67
C SER A 488 -11.94 17.15 3.07
N SER A 489 -12.54 16.02 3.45
CA SER A 489 -13.15 15.81 4.75
C SER A 489 -13.11 14.35 5.17
N LEU A 490 -12.88 14.10 6.45
CA LEU A 490 -12.95 12.78 7.07
C LEU A 490 -13.94 12.77 8.24
N LEU A 491 -14.57 11.62 8.45
CA LEU A 491 -15.29 11.30 9.68
C LEU A 491 -14.30 10.68 10.68
N LEU A 492 -14.15 11.32 11.83
CA LEU A 492 -13.28 10.89 12.91
C LEU A 492 -14.07 10.17 14.00
N TYR A 493 -13.65 8.98 14.39
CA TYR A 493 -14.07 8.31 15.62
C TYR A 493 -12.98 8.51 16.68
N SER A 494 -13.32 9.21 17.77
CA SER A 494 -12.37 9.55 18.82
C SER A 494 -12.95 9.44 20.22
N ARG A 495 -12.09 9.33 21.23
CA ARG A 495 -12.48 9.34 22.64
C ARG A 495 -11.77 10.48 23.37
N CYS A 496 -12.49 11.24 24.18
CA CYS A 496 -11.90 12.22 25.07
C CYS A 496 -11.26 11.55 26.29
N ARG A 497 -9.97 11.78 26.54
CA ARG A 497 -9.22 11.13 27.64
C ARG A 497 -9.70 11.55 29.02
N THR A 498 -10.18 12.79 29.19
CA THR A 498 -10.60 13.32 30.48
C THR A 498 -12.01 12.87 30.87
N THR A 499 -12.91 12.76 29.90
CA THR A 499 -14.33 12.44 30.15
C THR A 499 -14.69 11.01 29.80
N GLY A 500 -13.84 10.28 29.08
CA GLY A 500 -14.15 8.97 28.49
C GLY A 500 -15.20 9.03 27.37
N ARG A 501 -15.72 10.22 27.04
CA ARG A 501 -16.81 10.36 26.07
C ARG A 501 -16.34 10.00 24.67
N LEU A 502 -17.09 9.14 23.98
CA LEU A 502 -16.90 8.86 22.57
C LEU A 502 -17.47 10.00 21.73
N LEU A 503 -16.79 10.31 20.63
CA LEU A 503 -17.07 11.41 19.74
C LEU A 503 -17.01 10.92 18.30
N SER A 504 -17.93 11.42 17.49
CA SER A 504 -17.96 11.27 16.04
C SER A 504 -18.15 12.66 15.44
N HIS A 505 -17.19 13.12 14.63
CA HIS A 505 -17.28 14.45 14.00
C HIS A 505 -16.49 14.51 12.69
N TYR A 506 -16.88 15.47 11.86
CA TYR A 506 -16.24 15.73 10.58
C TYR A 506 -15.08 16.71 10.72
N ILE A 507 -13.98 16.44 10.04
CA ILE A 507 -12.81 17.31 9.99
C ILE A 507 -12.43 17.56 8.53
N SER A 508 -12.16 18.82 8.19
CA SER A 508 -11.57 19.21 6.91
C SER A 508 -10.04 19.10 6.96
N ILE A 509 -9.43 18.64 5.87
CA ILE A 509 -7.97 18.43 5.73
C ILE A 509 -7.38 19.41 4.74
#